data_AF-A0A7H0GJH2-F1
#
_entry.id   AF-A0A7H0GJH2-F1
#
_cell.length_a   1.000
_cell.length_b   1.000
_cell.length_c   1.000
_cell.angle_alpha   90.00
_cell.angle_beta   90.00
_cell.angle_gamma   90.00
#
_symmetry.space_group_name_H-M   'P 1'
#
loop_
_entity.id
_entity.type
_entity.pdbx_description
1 polymer ?
#
loop_
_entity_poly.entity_id
_entity_poly.type
_entity_poly.pdbx_seq_one_letter_code
_entity_poly.pdbx_strand_id
1 'polypeptide(L)'
;MPPFIECSPPQGGRAVLLSIKPRYSQLIVAGVKRVEFRRAWAAEPVRAIAIYSSSPEQKIVGLIEVKSVEVASLTALWEFNEELGGG
;
A
#
# COMPACT_ATOMS: atom_id res chain seq x y z
N MET A 1 -24.23 -15.15 -2.82
CA MET A 1 -22.76 -15.12 -2.81
C MET A 1 -22.34 -14.18 -1.70
N PRO A 2 -21.63 -14.60 -0.64
CA PRO A 2 -21.12 -13.63 0.32
C PRO A 2 -19.96 -12.86 -0.34
N PRO A 3 -19.96 -11.51 -0.33
CA PRO A 3 -18.94 -10.69 -0.99
C PRO A 3 -17.64 -10.58 -0.17
N PHE A 4 -17.54 -11.32 0.92
CA PHE A 4 -16.40 -11.29 1.80
C PHE A 4 -15.64 -12.60 1.64
N ILE A 5 -14.50 -12.52 0.95
CA ILE A 5 -13.43 -13.49 1.13
C ILE A 5 -13.16 -13.52 2.63
N GLU A 6 -13.33 -14.68 3.26
CA GLU A 6 -12.84 -14.91 4.62
C GLU A 6 -11.35 -14.64 4.59
N CYS A 7 -10.97 -13.45 5.06
CA CYS A 7 -9.59 -13.06 5.19
C CYS A 7 -9.01 -13.95 6.28
N SER A 8 -8.40 -15.06 5.88
CA SER A 8 -7.54 -15.83 6.77
C SER A 8 -6.54 -14.83 7.32
N PRO A 9 -6.41 -14.66 8.64
CA PRO A 9 -5.48 -13.69 9.19
C PRO A 9 -4.11 -13.95 8.56
N PRO A 10 -3.41 -12.91 8.06
CA PRO A 10 -2.09 -13.09 7.46
C PRO A 10 -1.23 -13.85 8.46
N GLN A 11 -0.82 -15.06 8.06
CA GLN A 11 -0.10 -15.98 8.92
C GLN A 11 1.25 -15.33 9.27
N GLY A 12 1.29 -14.67 10.43
CA GLY A 12 2.49 -14.07 11.01
C GLY A 12 2.86 -12.65 10.55
N GLY A 13 1.92 -11.70 10.43
CA GLY A 13 2.26 -10.28 10.25
C GLY A 13 1.14 -9.30 10.54
N ARG A 14 1.47 -8.07 10.94
CA ARG A 14 0.47 -7.01 11.16
C ARG A 14 -0.03 -6.46 9.82
N ALA A 15 -1.29 -6.04 9.82
CA ALA A 15 -1.88 -5.28 8.73
C ALA A 15 -2.15 -3.84 9.18
N VAL A 16 -2.02 -2.89 8.26
CA VAL A 16 -2.35 -1.47 8.51
C VAL A 16 -3.36 -0.97 7.49
N LEU A 17 -4.10 0.09 7.85
CA LEU A 17 -4.99 0.79 6.93
C LEU A 17 -4.30 2.06 6.45
N LEU A 18 -4.15 2.24 5.13
CA LEU A 18 -3.62 3.46 4.54
C LEU A 18 -4.69 4.19 3.73
N SER A 19 -4.90 5.46 4.08
CA SER A 19 -5.69 6.40 3.29
C SER A 19 -4.86 6.90 2.10
N ILE A 20 -5.40 6.74 0.90
CA ILE A 20 -4.78 7.12 -0.38
C ILE A 20 -5.83 7.84 -1.24
N LYS A 21 -5.43 8.88 -1.98
CA LYS A 21 -6.34 9.60 -2.88
C LYS A 21 -6.82 8.67 -4.01
N PRO A 22 -8.08 8.76 -4.47
CA PRO A 22 -8.66 7.87 -5.49
C PRO A 22 -7.78 7.66 -6.73
N ARG A 23 -7.22 8.75 -7.28
CA ARG A 23 -6.35 8.66 -8.47
C ARG A 23 -5.12 7.77 -8.29
N TYR A 24 -4.62 7.61 -7.06
CA TYR A 24 -3.45 6.79 -6.76
C TYR A 24 -3.84 5.39 -6.28
N SER A 25 -4.90 5.26 -5.48
CA SER A 25 -5.39 3.96 -5.05
C SER A 25 -5.80 3.09 -6.25
N GLN A 26 -6.41 3.70 -7.27
CA GLN A 26 -6.73 3.02 -8.53
C GLN A 26 -5.47 2.51 -9.26
N LEU A 27 -4.38 3.30 -9.29
CA LEU A 27 -3.12 2.87 -9.90
C LEU A 27 -2.45 1.74 -9.11
N ILE A 28 -2.57 1.74 -7.78
CA ILE A 28 -2.03 0.67 -6.94
C ILE A 28 -2.82 -0.63 -7.17
N VAL A 29 -4.15 -0.56 -7.16
CA VAL A 29 -5.02 -1.73 -7.41
C VAL A 29 -4.83 -2.28 -8.83
N ALA A 30 -4.58 -1.40 -9.82
CA ALA A 30 -4.24 -1.80 -11.18
C ALA A 30 -2.81 -2.36 -11.33
N GLY A 31 -2.00 -2.36 -10.28
CA GLY A 31 -0.60 -2.84 -10.30
C GLY A 31 0.39 -1.89 -10.99
N VAL A 32 -0.06 -0.70 -11.40
CA VAL A 32 0.77 0.31 -12.07
C VAL A 32 1.65 1.05 -11.06
N LYS A 33 1.08 1.50 -9.94
CA LYS A 33 1.84 2.15 -8.87
C LYS A 33 2.29 1.12 -7.84
N ARG A 34 3.60 0.90 -7.77
CA ARG A 34 4.21 -0.16 -6.94
C ARG A 34 4.95 0.36 -5.69
N VAL A 35 5.12 1.68 -5.60
CA VAL A 35 5.82 2.36 -4.50
C VAL A 35 4.91 3.44 -3.91
N GLU A 36 4.79 3.46 -2.58
CA GLU A 36 4.05 4.46 -1.79
C GLU A 36 5.02 5.09 -0.79
N PHE A 37 5.22 6.40 -0.89
CA PHE A 37 6.12 7.14 0.01
C PHE A 37 5.41 7.55 1.30
N ARG A 38 6.09 7.41 2.43
CA ARG A 38 5.63 7.86 3.75
C ARG A 38 6.77 8.51 4.52
N ARG A 39 6.49 9.62 5.21
CA ARG A 39 7.47 10.32 6.07
C ARG A 39 7.78 9.56 7.36
N ALA A 40 6.80 8.82 7.87
CA ALA A 40 6.91 7.98 9.04
C ALA A 40 6.21 6.65 8.75
N TRP A 41 6.75 5.56 9.30
CA TRP A 41 6.25 4.21 9.08
C TRP A 41 5.95 3.51 10.41
N ALA A 42 5.32 2.34 10.34
CA ALA A 42 5.02 1.52 11.50
C ALA A 42 6.30 1.09 12.24
N ALA A 43 6.24 1.10 13.57
CA ALA A 43 7.35 0.68 14.43
C ALA A 43 7.62 -0.83 14.38
N GLU A 44 6.64 -1.61 13.91
CA GLU A 44 6.72 -3.06 13.80
C GLU A 44 6.52 -3.51 12.35
N PRO A 45 7.05 -4.68 11.97
CA PRO A 45 6.91 -5.20 10.61
C PRO A 45 5.44 -5.37 10.20
N VAL A 46 5.10 -4.76 9.06
CA VAL A 46 3.77 -4.82 8.43
C VAL A 46 3.89 -5.69 7.19
N ARG A 47 3.02 -6.70 7.08
CA ARG A 47 2.98 -7.59 5.90
C ARG A 47 1.92 -7.19 4.89
N ALA A 48 0.86 -6.53 5.35
CA ALA A 48 -0.27 -6.19 4.50
C ALA A 48 -0.76 -4.77 4.73
N ILE A 49 -1.26 -4.14 3.67
CA ILE A 49 -1.89 -2.83 3.70
C ILE A 49 -3.29 -2.96 3.13
N ALA A 50 -4.31 -2.60 3.92
CA ALA A 50 -5.64 -2.31 3.43
C ALA A 50 -5.65 -0.88 2.85
N ILE A 51 -6.07 -0.73 1.59
CA ILE A 51 -6.10 0.57 0.92
C ILE A 51 -7.48 1.18 1.09
N TYR A 52 -7.57 2.26 1.87
CA TYR A 52 -8.75 3.10 1.94
C TYR A 52 -8.65 4.22 0.90
N SER A 53 -9.53 4.19 -0.09
CA SER A 53 -9.68 5.27 -1.06
C SER A 53 -10.42 6.42 -0.39
N SER A 54 -9.78 7.60 -0.32
CA SER A 54 -10.36 8.77 0.33
C SER A 54 -11.54 9.36 -0.48
N SER A 55 -12.03 10.53 -0.09
CA SER A 55 -13.09 11.24 -0.83
C SER A 55 -12.76 11.38 -2.33
N PRO A 56 -13.75 11.20 -3.23
CA PRO A 56 -15.18 10.94 -2.95
C PRO A 56 -15.56 9.46 -2.77
N GLU A 57 -14.64 8.50 -2.93
CA GLU A 57 -14.99 7.07 -2.90
C GLU A 57 -15.25 6.53 -1.49
N GLN A 58 -14.44 6.94 -0.50
CA GLN A 58 -14.61 6.66 0.93
C GLN A 58 -14.83 5.18 1.28
N LYS A 59 -14.05 4.28 0.67
CA LYS A 59 -14.17 2.83 0.86
C LYS A 59 -12.82 2.12 0.80
N ILE A 60 -12.76 0.92 1.38
CA ILE A 60 -11.61 0.02 1.17
C ILE A 60 -11.72 -0.54 -0.26
N VAL A 61 -10.64 -0.41 -1.03
CA VAL A 61 -10.61 -0.81 -2.46
C VAL A 61 -9.68 -1.99 -2.74
N GLY A 62 -8.89 -2.42 -1.76
CA GLY A 62 -8.00 -3.57 -1.93
C GLY A 62 -7.14 -3.87 -0.71
N LEU A 63 -6.52 -5.04 -0.74
CA LEU A 63 -5.49 -5.48 0.19
C LEU A 63 -4.23 -5.77 -0.63
N ILE A 64 -3.09 -5.25 -0.19
CA ILE A 64 -1.80 -5.47 -0.85
C ILE A 64 -0.78 -6.01 0.13
N GLU A 65 0.19 -6.76 -0.38
CA GLU A 65 1.34 -7.24 0.39
C GLU A 65 2.50 -6.24 0.32
N VAL A 66 3.18 -6.06 1.45
CA VAL A 66 4.40 -5.25 1.55
C VAL A 66 5.60 -6.13 1.21
N LYS A 67 6.29 -5.83 0.11
CA LYS A 67 7.49 -6.58 -0.32
C LYS A 67 8.75 -6.17 0.43
N SER A 68 8.99 -4.87 0.54
CA SER A 68 10.07 -4.29 1.33
C SER A 68 9.69 -2.90 1.83
N VAL A 69 10.46 -2.39 2.80
CA VAL A 69 10.35 -1.03 3.31
C VAL A 69 11.75 -0.42 3.25
N GLU A 70 11.93 0.57 2.39
CA GLU A 70 13.19 1.27 2.26
C GLU A 70 13.16 2.59 3.03
N VAL A 71 14.18 2.82 3.86
CA VAL A 71 14.38 4.09 4.58
C VAL A 71 15.71 4.68 4.15
N ALA A 72 15.66 5.74 3.35
CA ALA A 72 16.84 6.35 2.75
C ALA A 72 16.66 7.86 2.57
N SER A 73 17.68 8.51 2.00
CA SER A 73 17.60 9.91 1.58
C SER A 73 16.57 10.08 0.45
N LEU A 74 16.07 11.32 0.28
CA LEU A 74 15.06 11.62 -0.75
C LEU A 74 15.55 11.24 -2.15
N THR A 75 16.82 11.51 -2.47
CA THR A 75 17.41 11.18 -3.77
C THR A 75 17.41 9.67 -4.02
N ALA A 76 17.89 8.88 -3.06
CA ALA A 76 17.91 7.42 -3.18
C ALA A 76 16.51 6.82 -3.31
N LEU A 77 15.52 7.40 -2.59
CA LEU A 77 14.13 6.98 -2.68
C LEU A 77 13.51 7.28 -4.06
N TRP A 78 13.90 8.37 -4.71
CA TRP A 78 13.46 8.67 -6.08
C TRP A 78 14.09 7.73 -7.11
N GLU A 79 15.38 7.48 -7.01
CA GLU A 79 16.08 6.52 -7.88
C GLU A 79 15.45 5.12 -7.79
N PHE A 80 15.20 4.64 -6.57
CA PHE A 80 14.50 3.37 -6.33
C PHE A 80 13.10 3.30 -6.97
N ASN A 81 12.37 4.42 -6.95
CA ASN A 81 11.03 4.48 -7.54
C ASN A 81 11.05 4.44 -9.08
N GLU A 82 12.03 5.08 -9.71
CA GLU A 82 12.25 5.01 -11.15
C GLU A 82 12.59 3.57 -11.59
N GLU A 83 13.42 2.86 -10.84
CA GLU A 83 13.80 1.47 -11.14
C GLU A 83 12.61 0.49 -11.06
N LEU A 84 11.70 0.69 -10.11
CA LEU A 84 10.55 -0.20 -9.90
C LEU A 84 9.31 0.16 -10.71
N GLY A 85 9.33 1.32 -11.40
CA GLY A 85 8.23 1.80 -12.24
C GLY A 85 7.04 2.33 -11.43
N GLY A 86 7.29 3.12 -10.38
CA GLY A 86 6.25 3.82 -9.64
C GLY A 86 5.95 5.20 -10.23
N GLY A 87 4.82 5.36 -10.92
CA GLY A 87 4.36 6.69 -11.35
C GLY A 87 4.05 7.67 -10.22
#